data_AF-A0A2T3JDC5-F1
#
_entry.id   AF-A0A2T3JDC5-F1
#
_cell.length_a   1.000
_cell.length_b   1.000
_cell.length_c   1.000
_cell.angle_alpha   90.00
_cell.angle_beta   90.00
_cell.angle_gamma   90.00
#
_symmetry.space_group_name_H-M   'P 1'
#
loop_
_entity.id
_entity.type
_entity.pdbx_description
1 polymer ?
#
loop_
_entity_poly.entity_id
_entity_poly.type
_entity_poly.pdbx_seq_one_letter_code
_entity_poly.pdbx_strand_id
1 'polypeptide(L)'
;MGFILYATDLNLSATSEDALKSALKNFRGVGNFSFMLINILNVQEKGAQLIPVESIGSKDEFEGIKKISSQETIVVHHLLAGMSLSHNTSVTPGNIPKQVMVLEEIAEQFVLPARRERSYPRVLKCSKNRYPVRKNNAAHVK
;
A
#
# COMPACT_ATOMS: atom_id res chain seq x y z
N MET A 1 17.96 2.88 15.72
CA MET A 1 18.78 1.70 16.05
C MET A 1 19.18 1.78 17.53
N GLY A 2 18.25 1.44 18.42
CA GLY A 2 18.52 1.33 19.86
C GLY A 2 18.80 -0.11 20.24
N PHE A 3 19.61 -0.34 21.26
CA PHE A 3 19.83 -1.66 21.82
C PHE A 3 19.83 -1.58 23.35
N ILE A 4 19.41 -2.67 23.98
CA ILE A 4 19.56 -2.89 25.42
C ILE A 4 20.88 -3.63 25.61
N LEU A 5 21.78 -3.03 26.38
CA LEU A 5 23.00 -3.68 26.85
C LEU A 5 22.66 -4.36 28.17
N TYR A 6 22.53 -5.67 28.12
CA TYR A 6 22.33 -6.53 29.28
C TYR A 6 23.70 -6.98 29.80
N ALA A 7 24.03 -6.72 31.07
CA ALA A 7 25.27 -7.15 31.70
C ALA A 7 24.98 -7.89 33.01
N THR A 8 25.70 -8.96 33.28
CA THR A 8 25.54 -9.79 34.49
C THR A 8 26.86 -9.99 35.26
N ASP A 9 27.84 -9.10 35.06
CA ASP A 9 29.17 -9.24 35.66
C ASP A 9 29.15 -8.88 37.15
N LEU A 10 29.63 -9.81 37.98
CA LEU A 10 29.71 -9.67 39.44
C LEU A 10 30.80 -8.67 39.88
N ASN A 11 31.79 -8.40 39.01
CA ASN A 11 32.96 -7.57 39.32
C ASN A 11 32.91 -6.17 38.67
N LEU A 12 31.72 -5.68 38.31
CA LEU A 12 31.59 -4.36 37.70
C LEU A 12 31.82 -3.27 38.77
N SER A 13 32.98 -2.62 38.74
CA SER A 13 33.31 -1.52 39.65
C SER A 13 32.49 -0.25 39.33
N ALA A 14 32.23 0.58 40.34
CA ALA A 14 31.52 1.85 40.15
C ALA A 14 32.16 2.74 39.05
N THR A 15 33.49 2.68 38.92
CA THR A 15 34.25 3.40 37.90
C THR A 15 33.95 2.94 36.47
N SER A 16 33.76 1.63 36.25
CA SER A 16 33.47 1.07 34.92
C SER A 16 32.01 1.25 34.55
N GLU A 17 31.09 1.23 35.52
CA GLU A 17 29.69 1.60 35.30
C GLU A 17 29.54 3.04 34.83
N ASP A 18 30.23 3.98 35.47
CA ASP A 18 30.12 5.40 35.11
C ASP A 18 30.73 5.69 33.75
N ALA A 19 31.84 5.00 33.42
CA ALA A 19 32.41 5.03 32.08
C ALA A 19 31.41 4.48 31.04
N LEU A 20 30.75 3.34 31.29
CA LEU A 20 29.74 2.78 30.39
C LEU A 20 28.51 3.69 30.26
N LYS A 21 28.02 4.26 31.36
CA LYS A 21 26.90 5.24 31.35
C LYS A 21 27.27 6.48 30.53
N SER A 22 28.50 6.99 30.68
CA SER A 22 28.97 8.14 29.89
C SER A 22 29.11 7.80 28.41
N ALA A 23 29.63 6.62 28.08
CA ALA A 23 29.79 6.16 26.70
C ALA A 23 28.43 5.99 26.02
N LEU A 24 27.44 5.40 26.71
CA LEU A 24 26.07 5.22 26.20
C LEU A 24 25.31 6.55 26.07
N LYS A 25 25.54 7.52 26.96
CA LYS A 25 24.97 8.89 26.83
C LYS A 25 25.57 9.66 25.66
N ASN A 26 26.88 9.51 25.44
CA ASN A 26 27.60 10.15 24.35
C ASN A 26 27.37 9.46 23.00
N PHE A 27 26.98 8.18 23.03
CA PHE A 27 26.62 7.44 21.83
C PHE A 27 25.33 8.01 21.26
N ARG A 28 25.46 8.89 20.27
CA ARG A 28 24.33 9.45 19.55
C ARG A 28 24.01 8.52 18.38
N GLY A 29 23.01 7.66 18.57
CA GLY A 29 22.41 6.94 17.45
C GLY A 29 21.76 7.92 16.47
N VAL A 30 21.57 7.51 15.21
CA VAL A 30 20.78 8.28 14.25
C VAL A 30 19.30 8.21 14.67
N GLY A 31 18.75 9.30 15.21
CA GLY A 31 17.33 9.43 15.61
C GLY A 31 17.07 9.48 17.13
N ASN A 32 15.81 9.28 17.53
CA ASN A 32 15.31 9.44 18.91
C ASN A 32 15.42 8.19 19.81
N PHE A 33 16.23 7.20 19.46
CA PHE A 33 16.32 5.96 20.23
C PHE A 33 17.32 6.08 21.38
N SER A 34 16.86 5.83 22.61
CA SER A 34 17.67 5.83 23.82
C SER A 34 18.22 4.44 24.11
N PHE A 35 19.50 4.33 24.44
CA PHE A 35 20.12 3.09 24.91
C PHE A 35 19.75 2.85 26.38
N MET A 36 19.67 1.58 26.78
CA MET A 36 19.40 1.19 28.17
C MET A 36 20.45 0.18 28.62
N LEU A 37 21.06 0.43 29.79
CA LEU A 37 21.98 -0.50 30.45
C LEU A 37 21.25 -1.15 31.62
N ILE A 38 21.19 -2.47 31.63
CA ILE A 38 20.60 -3.26 32.70
C ILE A 38 21.72 -4.13 33.30
N ASN A 39 22.13 -3.81 34.53
CA ASN A 39 23.10 -4.60 35.29
C ASN A 39 22.35 -5.38 36.38
N ILE A 40 22.29 -6.72 36.26
CA ILE A 40 21.65 -7.58 37.26
C ILE A 40 22.74 -8.47 37.88
N LEU A 41 22.92 -8.33 39.20
CA LEU A 41 23.86 -9.15 39.96
C LEU A 41 23.29 -10.56 40.14
N ASN A 42 24.12 -11.57 39.83
CA ASN A 42 23.85 -12.98 40.09
C ASN A 42 22.73 -13.63 39.24
N VAL A 43 22.82 -13.49 37.92
CA VAL A 43 22.05 -14.31 36.96
C VAL A 43 23.03 -14.98 36.01
N GLN A 44 23.19 -16.29 36.14
CA GLN A 44 23.95 -17.06 35.16
C GLN A 44 23.13 -17.14 33.88
N GLU A 45 23.70 -16.66 32.78
CA GLU A 45 23.71 -17.39 31.49
C GLU A 45 24.53 -16.68 30.40
N LYS A 46 24.70 -15.33 30.39
CA LYS A 46 25.62 -14.61 29.47
C LYS A 46 26.11 -13.27 30.06
N GLY A 47 27.43 -13.11 30.23
CA GLY A 47 28.05 -11.96 30.91
C GLY A 47 27.73 -10.57 30.34
N ALA A 48 27.61 -10.44 29.02
CA ALA A 48 27.11 -9.24 28.36
C ALA A 48 26.37 -9.62 27.07
N GLN A 49 25.12 -9.17 26.90
CA GLN A 49 24.29 -9.43 25.73
C GLN A 49 23.69 -8.13 25.19
N LEU A 50 23.80 -7.95 23.87
CA LEU A 50 23.12 -6.88 23.14
C LEU A 50 21.76 -7.40 22.67
N ILE A 51 20.68 -6.85 23.20
CA ILE A 51 19.32 -7.12 22.74
C ILE A 51 18.89 -5.96 21.84
N PRO A 52 18.76 -6.15 20.53
CA PRO A 52 18.27 -5.10 19.65
C PRO A 52 16.79 -4.79 19.99
N VAL A 53 16.49 -3.53 20.25
CA VAL A 53 15.12 -3.05 20.42
C VAL A 53 14.61 -2.71 19.03
N GLU A 54 13.98 -3.69 18.40
CA GLU A 54 13.24 -3.66 17.13
C GLU A 54 13.96 -3.85 15.78
N SER A 55 13.10 -4.11 14.79
CA SER A 55 13.13 -5.24 13.85
C SER A 55 14.06 -5.06 12.65
N ILE A 56 14.86 -6.08 12.39
CA ILE A 56 15.62 -6.22 11.13
C ILE A 56 14.68 -6.66 9.97
N GLY A 57 13.39 -6.92 10.25
CA GLY A 57 12.45 -7.54 9.31
C GLY A 57 11.75 -6.61 8.32
N SER A 58 11.68 -5.30 8.56
CA SER A 58 10.96 -4.37 7.68
C SER A 58 11.77 -3.94 6.44
N LYS A 59 12.78 -4.74 6.04
CA LYS A 59 13.52 -4.49 4.80
C LYS A 59 12.77 -4.90 3.52
N ASP A 60 11.76 -5.77 3.57
CA ASP A 60 11.23 -6.38 2.34
C ASP A 60 9.70 -6.30 2.11
N GLU A 61 8.98 -5.42 2.80
CA GLU A 61 7.56 -5.15 2.44
C GLU A 61 7.38 -3.91 1.58
N PHE A 62 8.41 -3.08 1.40
CA PHE A 62 8.26 -1.79 0.72
C PHE A 62 7.89 -1.94 -0.76
N GLU A 63 8.45 -2.93 -1.45
CA GLU A 63 8.09 -3.25 -2.83
C GLU A 63 6.64 -3.79 -2.91
N GLY A 64 6.26 -4.64 -1.95
CA GLY A 64 4.89 -5.14 -1.82
C GLY A 64 3.87 -4.02 -1.59
N ILE A 65 4.14 -3.11 -0.67
CA ILE A 65 3.29 -1.95 -0.35
C ILE A 65 3.14 -1.05 -1.58
N LYS A 66 4.23 -0.76 -2.30
CA LYS A 66 4.16 0.03 -3.54
C LYS A 66 3.32 -0.66 -4.61
N LYS A 67 3.49 -1.98 -4.78
CA LYS A 67 2.72 -2.74 -5.76
C LYS A 67 1.23 -2.75 -5.44
N ILE A 68 0.88 -2.97 -4.17
CA ILE A 68 -0.51 -2.97 -3.70
C ILE A 68 -1.11 -1.56 -3.86
N SER A 69 -0.41 -0.53 -3.42
CA SER A 69 -0.89 0.86 -3.51
C SER A 69 -1.13 1.30 -4.97
N SER A 70 -0.22 0.97 -5.89
CA SER A 70 -0.43 1.26 -7.31
C SER A 70 -1.66 0.54 -7.86
N GLN A 71 -1.87 -0.72 -7.49
CA GLN A 71 -3.05 -1.48 -7.92
C GLN A 71 -4.36 -0.89 -7.34
N GLU A 72 -4.35 -0.46 -6.08
CA GLU A 72 -5.50 0.16 -5.42
C GLU A 72 -5.95 1.42 -6.15
N THR A 73 -5.03 2.30 -6.56
CA THR A 73 -5.39 3.52 -7.31
C THR A 73 -6.10 3.21 -8.63
N ILE A 74 -5.68 2.16 -9.33
CA ILE A 74 -6.26 1.74 -10.62
C ILE A 74 -7.65 1.17 -10.43
N VAL A 75 -7.83 0.33 -9.39
CA VAL A 75 -9.14 -0.21 -9.01
C VAL A 75 -10.10 0.92 -8.62
N VAL A 76 -9.64 1.91 -7.85
CA VAL A 76 -10.44 3.08 -7.45
C VAL A 76 -10.91 3.88 -8.66
N HIS A 77 -10.06 4.06 -9.67
CA HIS A 77 -10.43 4.76 -10.89
C HIS A 77 -11.25 3.90 -11.88
N HIS A 78 -11.63 2.68 -11.51
CA HIS A 78 -12.33 1.72 -12.39
C HIS A 78 -11.58 1.44 -13.69
N LEU A 79 -10.25 1.48 -13.66
CA LEU A 79 -9.40 1.18 -14.80
C LEU A 79 -9.10 -0.33 -14.86
N LEU A 80 -8.84 -0.85 -16.07
CA LEU A 80 -8.52 -2.26 -16.23
C LEU A 80 -7.15 -2.55 -15.61
N ALA A 81 -7.03 -3.71 -14.93
CA ALA A 81 -5.81 -4.14 -14.24
C ALA A 81 -4.55 -4.16 -15.13
N GLY A 82 -4.70 -4.24 -16.45
CA GLY A 82 -3.58 -4.17 -17.41
C GLY A 82 -2.92 -2.78 -17.53
N MET A 83 -3.54 -1.73 -16.99
CA MET A 83 -2.94 -0.38 -16.91
C MET A 83 -2.02 -0.20 -15.72
N SER A 84 -1.93 -1.20 -14.85
CA SER A 84 -0.98 -1.21 -13.75
C SER A 84 0.41 -1.39 -14.31
N LEU A 85 1.03 -0.27 -14.67
CA LEU A 85 2.46 -0.16 -14.88
C LEU A 85 3.16 -0.24 -13.51
N SER A 86 2.84 -1.28 -12.73
CA SER A 86 3.54 -1.60 -11.50
C SER A 86 4.93 -2.09 -11.89
N HIS A 87 5.88 -1.16 -11.95
CA HIS A 87 7.30 -1.37 -11.70
C HIS A 87 7.79 -2.79 -12.03
N ASN A 88 7.74 -3.17 -13.31
CA ASN A 88 8.51 -4.30 -13.76
C ASN A 88 9.97 -3.80 -13.87
N THR A 89 10.70 -3.83 -12.75
CA THR A 89 12.14 -3.53 -12.70
C THR A 89 12.98 -4.55 -13.48
N SER A 90 12.33 -5.54 -14.11
CA SER A 90 12.92 -6.49 -15.05
C SER A 90 11.84 -7.00 -16.01
N VAL A 91 11.56 -6.27 -17.09
CA VAL A 91 10.91 -6.85 -18.27
C VAL A 91 12.02 -7.26 -19.22
N THR A 92 12.06 -8.52 -19.63
CA THR A 92 12.94 -8.93 -20.72
C THR A 92 12.55 -8.16 -21.98
N PRO A 93 13.49 -7.60 -22.76
CA PRO A 93 13.18 -6.72 -23.88
C PRO A 93 12.25 -7.36 -24.92
N GLY A 94 12.23 -8.70 -25.02
CA GLY A 94 11.31 -9.44 -25.88
C GLY A 94 9.82 -9.41 -25.47
N ASN A 95 9.49 -9.06 -24.21
CA ASN A 95 8.10 -8.98 -23.73
C ASN A 95 7.49 -7.58 -23.83
N ILE A 96 8.30 -6.54 -24.09
CA ILE A 96 7.84 -5.15 -24.23
C ILE A 96 6.75 -5.01 -25.31
N PRO A 97 6.87 -5.59 -26.51
CA PRO A 97 5.85 -5.43 -27.54
C PRO A 97 4.47 -5.94 -27.09
N LYS A 98 4.43 -7.07 -26.37
CA LYS A 98 3.17 -7.63 -25.85
C LYS A 98 2.52 -6.73 -24.81
N GLN A 99 3.32 -6.08 -23.95
CA GLN A 99 2.81 -5.14 -22.95
C GLN A 99 2.25 -3.87 -23.60
N VAL A 100 2.96 -3.33 -24.60
CA VAL A 100 2.50 -2.15 -25.35
C VAL A 100 1.17 -2.44 -26.06
N MET A 101 1.03 -3.60 -26.72
CA MET A 101 -0.22 -3.97 -27.37
C MET A 101 -1.41 -4.05 -26.41
N VAL A 102 -1.22 -4.62 -25.21
CA VAL A 102 -2.28 -4.67 -24.18
C VAL A 102 -2.64 -3.25 -23.71
N LEU A 103 -1.65 -2.37 -23.54
CA LEU A 103 -1.91 -0.98 -23.18
C LEU A 103 -2.67 -0.22 -24.26
N GLU A 104 -2.37 -0.47 -25.54
CA GLU A 104 -3.08 0.13 -26.68
C GLU A 104 -4.55 -0.33 -26.71
N GLU A 105 -4.82 -1.62 -26.53
CA GLU A 105 -6.18 -2.16 -26.46
C GLU A 105 -6.98 -1.52 -25.31
N ILE A 106 -6.35 -1.29 -24.15
CA ILE A 106 -6.97 -0.61 -23.02
C ILE A 106 -7.06 0.91 -23.23
N ALA A 107 -6.23 1.52 -24.06
CA ALA A 107 -6.33 2.95 -24.34
C ALA A 107 -7.62 3.27 -25.13
N GLU A 108 -8.09 2.34 -25.97
CA GLU A 108 -9.29 2.52 -26.79
C GLU A 108 -10.56 2.80 -25.97
N GLN A 109 -10.70 2.24 -24.77
CA GLN A 109 -11.87 2.53 -23.90
C GLN A 109 -11.90 3.98 -23.40
N PHE A 110 -10.78 4.70 -23.40
CA PHE A 110 -10.75 6.13 -23.04
C PHE A 110 -10.97 7.06 -24.23
N VAL A 111 -10.92 6.51 -25.45
CA VAL A 111 -11.23 7.28 -26.64
C VAL A 111 -12.74 7.50 -26.65
N LEU A 112 -13.14 8.74 -26.37
CA LEU A 112 -14.54 9.13 -26.45
C LEU A 112 -15.05 8.89 -27.88
N PRO A 113 -16.25 8.31 -28.05
CA PRO A 113 -16.82 8.16 -29.38
C PRO A 113 -17.00 9.54 -30.01
N ALA A 114 -16.90 9.59 -31.34
CA ALA A 114 -17.13 10.81 -32.09
C ALA A 114 -18.44 11.48 -31.65
N ARG A 115 -18.39 12.81 -31.48
CA ARG A 115 -19.52 13.62 -31.02
C ARG A 115 -20.71 13.37 -31.95
N ARG A 116 -21.75 12.69 -31.45
CA ARG A 116 -22.99 12.46 -32.20
C ARG A 116 -23.60 13.81 -32.56
N GLU A 117 -23.95 14.00 -33.83
CA GLU A 117 -24.70 15.17 -34.27
C GLU A 117 -26.04 15.21 -33.55
N ARG A 118 -26.30 16.33 -32.86
CA ARG A 118 -27.55 16.56 -32.13
C ARG A 118 -28.56 17.14 -33.12
N SER A 119 -29.46 16.32 -33.66
CA SER A 119 -30.62 16.81 -34.41
C SER A 119 -31.78 17.14 -33.47
N TYR A 120 -32.35 18.33 -33.64
CA TYR A 120 -33.52 18.82 -32.90
C TYR A 120 -34.69 19.05 -33.88
N PRO A 121 -35.95 18.88 -33.43
CA PRO A 121 -36.38 18.58 -32.06
C PRO A 121 -36.20 17.10 -31.69
N ARG A 122 -35.83 16.83 -30.43
CA ARG A 122 -35.85 15.47 -29.87
C ARG A 122 -37.30 15.01 -29.85
N VAL A 123 -37.70 14.21 -30.84
CA VAL A 123 -39.00 13.53 -30.80
C VAL A 123 -39.01 12.67 -29.54
N LEU A 124 -39.88 13.01 -28.58
CA LEU A 124 -40.16 12.16 -27.44
C LEU A 124 -40.71 10.85 -28.03
N LYS A 125 -39.91 9.77 -28.02
CA LYS A 125 -40.46 8.46 -28.34
C LYS A 125 -41.46 8.14 -27.23
N CYS A 126 -42.75 8.17 -27.55
CA CYS A 126 -43.79 7.71 -26.62
C CYS A 126 -43.38 6.32 -26.14
N SER A 127 -43.23 6.16 -24.82
CA SER A 127 -42.95 4.88 -24.18
C SER A 127 -43.93 3.84 -24.74
N LYS A 128 -43.41 2.74 -25.29
CA LYS A 128 -44.27 1.61 -25.63
C LYS A 128 -44.83 1.09 -24.31
N ASN A 129 -46.11 1.34 -24.04
CA ASN A 129 -46.78 0.79 -22.88
C ASN A 129 -46.58 -0.73 -22.90
N ARG A 130 -45.75 -1.23 -21.97
CA ARG A 130 -45.34 -2.62 -21.89
C ARG A 130 -46.45 -3.54 -21.38
N TYR A 131 -47.52 -2.94 -20.87
CA TYR A 131 -48.67 -3.62 -20.30
C TYR A 131 -49.92 -3.38 -21.16
N PRO A 132 -50.78 -4.41 -21.32
CA PRO A 132 -52.04 -4.26 -22.04
C PRO A 132 -52.92 -3.24 -21.32
N VAL A 133 -53.22 -2.12 -21.98
CA VAL A 133 -54.16 -1.13 -21.46
C VAL A 133 -55.56 -1.70 -21.63
N ARG A 134 -56.27 -1.88 -20.52
CA ARG A 134 -57.66 -2.37 -20.54
C ARG A 134 -58.53 -1.31 -21.23
N LYS A 135 -59.17 -1.66 -22.34
CA LYS A 135 -60.16 -0.77 -22.98
C LYS A 135 -61.41 -0.77 -22.11
N ASN A 136 -61.73 0.37 -21.52
CA ASN A 136 -63.02 0.55 -20.86
C ASN A 136 -64.07 0.67 -21.97
N ASN A 137 -64.99 -0.29 -22.04
CA ASN A 137 -66.17 -0.17 -22.89
C ASN A 137 -67.02 0.95 -22.30
N ALA A 138 -67.09 2.09 -22.99
CA ALA A 138 -68.04 3.15 -22.68
C ALA A 138 -69.45 2.66 -23.04
N ALA A 139 -69.99 1.75 -22.25
CA ALA A 139 -71.43 1.61 -22.09
C ALA A 139 -71.85 2.64 -21.05
N HIS A 140 -72.96 3.34 -21.31
CA HIS A 140 -73.55 4.47 -20.58
C HIS A 140 -73.15 5.85 -21.07
N VAL A 141 -73.70 6.23 -22.23
CA VAL A 141 -74.42 7.50 -22.33
C VAL A 141 -75.83 7.14 -22.81
N LYS A 142 -76.82 7.55 -22.01
CA LYS A 142 -78.25 7.34 -22.23
C LYS A 142 -78.74 8.13 -23.44
#